data_AF-A0A954VQK1-F1
#
_entry.id   AF-A0A954VQK1-F1
#
_cell.length_a   1.000
_cell.length_b   1.000
_cell.length_c   1.000
_cell.angle_alpha   90.00
_cell.angle_beta   90.00
_cell.angle_gamma   90.00
#
_symmetry.space_group_name_H-M   'P 1'
#
loop_
_entity.id
_entity.type
_entity.pdbx_description
1 polymer ?
#
loop_
_entity_poly.entity_id
_entity_poly.type
_entity_poly.pdbx_seq_one_letter_code
_entity_poly.pdbx_strand_id
1 'polypeptide(L)'
;MDIQRFSIRQLLLATAIVALFCVAFVTENPWWRATLGTLTMGMLLNALVAAIFARGEQRAYSLSFFLGAVFFFFGFYTYMVSLPYMITIKFYDYLSNSLPVQPDEENFMLVAIIFWLQVLCLTTAQLGLAWYRRSQKTAACDKVYSPSASESDSRLIQTNSQ
;
A
#
# COMPACT_ATOMS: atom_id res chain seq x y z
N MET A 1 -14.07 -8.56 21.11
CA MET A 1 -13.49 -8.44 19.76
C MET A 1 -12.20 -7.67 19.91
N ASP A 2 -11.09 -8.40 20.07
CA ASP A 2 -9.78 -7.77 20.11
C ASP A 2 -9.49 -7.18 18.74
N ILE A 3 -9.43 -5.85 18.69
CA ILE A 3 -8.90 -5.11 17.55
C ILE A 3 -7.49 -5.65 17.35
N GLN A 4 -7.32 -6.51 16.35
CA GLN A 4 -6.03 -7.07 15.96
C GLN A 4 -5.19 -5.86 15.54
N ARG A 5 -4.45 -5.28 16.50
CA ARG A 5 -3.65 -4.07 16.30
C ARG A 5 -2.66 -4.41 15.21
N PHE A 6 -2.91 -3.88 14.01
CA PHE A 6 -1.99 -3.95 12.89
C PHE A 6 -0.63 -3.52 13.43
N SER A 7 0.28 -4.48 13.52
CA SER A 7 1.45 -4.32 14.37
C SER A 7 2.33 -3.26 13.75
N ILE A 8 2.59 -2.18 14.49
CA ILE A 8 3.62 -1.18 14.16
C ILE A 8 4.95 -1.84 13.73
N ARG A 9 5.21 -3.07 14.22
CA ARG A 9 6.31 -3.93 13.80
C ARG A 9 6.31 -4.24 12.30
N GLN A 10 5.17 -4.50 11.68
CA GLN A 10 5.09 -4.78 10.23
C GLN A 10 5.39 -3.52 9.40
N LEU A 11 4.91 -2.37 9.86
CA LEU A 11 5.21 -1.09 9.21
C LEU A 11 6.71 -0.74 9.35
N LEU A 12 7.27 -0.92 10.54
CA LEU A 12 8.70 -0.72 10.82
C LEU A 12 9.59 -1.71 10.06
N LEU A 13 9.16 -2.96 9.91
CA LEU A 13 9.91 -3.97 9.19
C LEU A 13 9.87 -3.70 7.68
N ALA A 14 8.73 -3.22 7.16
CA ALA A 14 8.65 -2.73 5.79
C ALA A 14 9.63 -1.56 5.58
N THR A 15 9.57 -0.49 6.39
CA THR A 15 10.45 0.68 6.26
C THR A 15 11.93 0.36 6.49
N ALA A 16 12.26 -0.55 7.40
CA ALA A 16 13.64 -0.99 7.61
C ALA A 16 14.22 -1.73 6.40
N ILE A 17 13.39 -2.52 5.69
CA ILE A 17 13.81 -3.16 4.44
C ILE A 17 14.04 -2.11 3.35
N VAL A 18 13.23 -1.05 3.29
CA VAL A 18 13.48 0.09 2.38
C VAL A 18 14.80 0.77 2.68
N ALA A 19 15.09 1.03 3.95
CA ALA A 19 16.33 1.66 4.35
C ALA A 19 17.54 0.77 3.97
N LEU A 20 17.45 -0.55 4.22
CA LEU A 20 18.46 -1.52 3.78
C LEU A 20 18.61 -1.54 2.26
N PHE A 21 17.50 -1.41 1.53
CA PHE A 21 17.50 -1.34 0.07
C PHE A 21 18.20 -0.09 -0.45
N CYS A 22 17.92 1.08 0.13
CA CYS A 22 18.60 2.32 -0.19
C CYS A 22 20.11 2.25 0.09
N VAL A 23 20.52 1.62 1.21
CA VAL A 23 21.94 1.45 1.57
C VAL A 23 22.64 0.49 0.59
N ALA A 24 21.99 -0.60 0.19
CA ALA A 24 22.57 -1.56 -0.76
C ALA A 24 22.76 -1.00 -2.17
N PHE A 25 22.06 0.07 -2.53
CA PHE A 25 22.22 0.75 -3.83
C PHE A 25 23.38 1.73 -3.88
N VAL A 26 23.90 2.16 -2.73
CA VAL A 26 25.16 2.95 -2.67
C VAL A 26 26.37 2.07 -3.05
N THR A 27 26.22 0.74 -3.02
CA THR A 27 27.25 -0.22 -3.41
C THR A 27 27.12 -0.65 -4.88
N GLU A 28 28.17 -0.43 -5.68
CA GLU A 28 28.27 -0.72 -7.13
C GLU A 28 28.15 -2.21 -7.55
N ASN A 29 27.76 -3.12 -6.66
CA ASN A 29 27.86 -4.55 -6.92
C ASN A 29 26.63 -5.08 -7.70
N PRO A 30 26.81 -5.64 -8.92
CA PRO A 30 25.70 -6.10 -9.76
C PRO A 30 24.88 -7.23 -9.13
N TRP A 31 25.47 -8.02 -8.23
CA TRP A 31 24.78 -9.09 -7.51
C TRP A 31 23.70 -8.54 -6.57
N TRP A 32 23.94 -7.40 -5.93
CA TRP A 32 22.99 -6.75 -5.04
C TRP A 32 21.74 -6.26 -5.79
N ARG A 33 21.92 -5.77 -7.02
CA ARG A 33 20.81 -5.34 -7.88
C ARG A 33 19.86 -6.50 -8.21
N ALA A 34 20.42 -7.68 -8.50
CA ALA A 34 19.66 -8.87 -8.84
C ALA A 34 18.87 -9.42 -7.64
N THR A 35 19.51 -9.56 -6.46
CA THR A 35 18.84 -10.03 -5.24
C THR A 35 17.71 -9.09 -4.82
N LEU A 36 17.93 -7.78 -4.91
CA LEU A 36 16.94 -6.77 -4.58
C LEU A 36 15.74 -6.78 -5.52
N GLY A 37 15.97 -6.97 -6.83
CA GLY A 37 14.90 -7.17 -7.80
C GLY A 37 14.04 -8.39 -7.47
N THR A 38 14.68 -9.53 -7.17
CA THR A 38 13.95 -10.74 -6.76
C THR A 38 13.20 -10.57 -5.44
N LEU A 39 13.76 -9.82 -4.48
CA LEU A 39 13.12 -9.55 -3.19
C LEU A 39 11.85 -8.71 -3.37
N THR A 40 11.92 -7.67 -4.21
CA THR A 40 10.79 -6.78 -4.50
C THR A 40 9.67 -7.56 -5.19
N MET A 41 10.03 -8.42 -6.15
CA MET A 41 9.06 -9.25 -6.85
C MET A 41 8.46 -10.33 -5.94
N GLY A 42 9.27 -10.89 -5.04
CA GLY A 42 8.81 -11.79 -3.99
C GLY A 42 7.83 -11.13 -3.02
N MET A 43 8.05 -9.86 -2.66
CA MET A 43 7.11 -9.09 -1.84
C MET A 43 5.79 -8.81 -2.56
N LEU A 44 5.85 -8.45 -3.85
CA LEU A 44 4.66 -8.27 -4.69
C LEU A 44 3.83 -9.55 -4.81
N LEU A 45 4.50 -10.69 -5.05
CA LEU A 45 3.87 -12.01 -5.07
C LEU A 45 3.26 -12.36 -3.72
N ASN A 46 3.97 -12.11 -2.62
CA ASN A 46 3.48 -12.40 -1.28
C ASN A 46 2.27 -11.50 -0.92
N ALA A 47 2.28 -10.24 -1.34
CA ALA A 47 1.14 -9.33 -1.19
C ALA A 47 -0.07 -9.76 -2.04
N LEU A 48 0.16 -10.27 -3.25
CA LEU A 48 -0.89 -10.82 -4.11
C LEU A 48 -1.51 -12.08 -3.49
N VAL A 49 -0.69 -13.01 -2.99
CA VAL A 49 -1.15 -14.21 -2.29
C VAL A 49 -1.93 -13.82 -1.02
N ALA A 50 -1.43 -12.86 -0.24
CA ALA A 50 -2.15 -12.32 0.90
C ALA A 50 -3.48 -11.68 0.51
N ALA A 51 -3.56 -10.98 -0.63
CA ALA A 51 -4.81 -10.40 -1.14
C ALA A 51 -5.86 -11.45 -1.54
N ILE A 52 -5.43 -12.60 -2.04
CA ILE A 52 -6.32 -13.69 -2.47
C ILE A 52 -6.87 -14.46 -1.26
N PHE A 53 -6.02 -14.77 -0.29
CA PHE A 53 -6.38 -15.64 0.84
C PHE A 53 -6.88 -14.90 2.09
N ALA A 54 -6.63 -13.60 2.24
CA ALA A 54 -7.11 -12.85 3.40
C ALA A 54 -8.63 -12.60 3.37
N ARG A 55 -9.24 -12.54 4.56
CA ARG A 55 -10.63 -12.11 4.77
C ARG A 55 -10.65 -10.86 5.65
N GLY A 56 -11.62 -9.97 5.44
CA GLY A 56 -11.80 -8.76 6.27
C GLY A 56 -10.82 -7.62 5.95
N GLU A 57 -10.33 -6.92 6.99
CA GLU A 57 -9.45 -5.73 6.87
C GLU A 57 -8.15 -6.02 6.09
N GLN A 58 -7.56 -7.20 6.28
CA GLN A 58 -6.31 -7.59 5.62
C GLN A 58 -6.46 -7.73 4.11
N ARG A 59 -7.65 -8.12 3.62
CA ARG A 59 -7.94 -8.22 2.18
C ARG A 59 -7.99 -6.85 1.54
N ALA A 60 -8.68 -5.90 2.18
CA ALA A 60 -8.78 -4.53 1.69
C ALA A 60 -7.41 -3.84 1.63
N TYR A 61 -6.56 -4.06 2.64
CA TYR A 61 -5.19 -3.56 2.65
C TYR A 61 -4.36 -4.11 1.49
N SER A 62 -4.32 -5.44 1.35
CA SER A 62 -3.48 -6.11 0.35
C SER A 62 -3.95 -5.82 -1.08
N LEU A 63 -5.26 -5.75 -1.31
CA LEU A 63 -5.84 -5.41 -2.62
C LEU A 63 -5.49 -3.97 -3.03
N SER A 64 -5.58 -3.03 -2.08
CA SER A 64 -5.28 -1.62 -2.34
C SER A 64 -3.79 -1.39 -2.56
N PHE A 65 -2.94 -2.12 -1.83
CA PHE A 65 -1.50 -2.15 -2.07
C PHE A 65 -1.16 -2.64 -3.50
N PHE A 66 -1.80 -3.73 -3.94
CA PHE A 66 -1.60 -4.26 -5.29
C PHE A 66 -2.08 -3.29 -6.37
N LEU A 67 -3.27 -2.70 -6.20
CA LEU A 67 -3.80 -1.68 -7.12
C LEU A 67 -2.88 -0.46 -7.21
N GLY A 68 -2.35 0.02 -6.07
CA GLY A 68 -1.38 1.11 -6.05
C GLY A 68 -0.10 0.77 -6.80
N ALA A 69 0.42 -0.44 -6.62
CA ALA A 69 1.61 -0.91 -7.31
C ALA A 69 1.40 -0.98 -8.84
N VAL A 70 0.28 -1.56 -9.28
CA VAL A 70 -0.06 -1.65 -10.71
C VAL A 70 -0.26 -0.27 -11.33
N PHE A 71 -1.00 0.61 -10.64
CA PHE A 71 -1.24 1.98 -11.10
C PHE A 71 0.07 2.74 -11.27
N PHE A 72 1.01 2.60 -10.33
CA PHE A 72 2.32 3.23 -10.45
C PHE A 72 3.14 2.65 -11.59
N PHE A 73 3.16 1.32 -11.76
CA PHE A 73 3.90 0.68 -12.84
C PHE A 73 3.42 1.16 -14.22
N PHE A 74 2.10 1.26 -14.40
CA PHE A 74 1.49 1.81 -15.62
C PHE A 74 1.72 3.32 -15.77
N GLY A 75 1.60 4.09 -14.68
CA GLY A 75 1.78 5.53 -14.68
C GLY A 75 3.22 5.94 -14.98
N PHE A 76 4.19 5.18 -14.48
CA PHE A 76 5.61 5.40 -14.77
C PHE A 76 5.93 5.09 -16.24
N TYR A 77 5.33 4.03 -16.79
CA TYR A 77 5.51 3.66 -18.19
C TYR A 77 4.91 4.70 -19.16
N THR A 78 3.79 5.33 -18.78
CA THR A 78 3.06 6.27 -19.65
C THR A 78 3.50 7.72 -19.49
N TYR A 79 3.97 8.14 -18.32
CA TYR A 79 4.30 9.54 -18.03
C TYR A 79 5.67 9.69 -17.38
N MET A 80 6.70 9.83 -18.22
CA MET A 80 8.04 10.33 -17.83
C MET A 80 8.01 11.76 -17.25
N VAL A 81 6.85 12.42 -17.21
CA VAL A 81 6.64 13.77 -16.65
C VAL A 81 5.71 13.69 -15.44
N SER A 82 6.07 12.87 -14.46
CA SER A 82 5.33 12.79 -13.21
C SER A 82 5.91 13.77 -12.17
N LEU A 83 5.07 14.33 -11.30
CA LEU A 83 5.51 15.18 -10.17
C LEU A 83 6.66 14.56 -9.35
N PRO A 84 6.61 13.24 -9.01
CA PRO A 84 7.71 12.54 -8.37
C PRO A 84 9.04 12.64 -9.13
N TYR A 85 8.99 12.51 -10.45
CA TYR A 85 10.17 12.62 -11.31
C TYR A 85 10.77 14.02 -11.27
N MET A 86 9.94 15.07 -11.35
CA MET A 86 10.42 16.46 -11.25
C MET A 86 11.04 16.78 -9.89
N ILE A 87 10.44 16.31 -8.80
CA ILE A 87 11.00 16.47 -7.45
C ILE A 87 12.35 15.76 -7.37
N THR A 88 12.45 14.56 -7.93
CA THR A 88 13.67 13.75 -7.94
C THR A 88 14.79 14.44 -8.71
N ILE A 89 14.52 14.97 -9.91
CA ILE A 89 15.53 15.71 -10.69
C ILE A 89 15.98 16.96 -9.96
N LYS A 90 15.06 17.74 -9.39
CA LYS A 90 15.44 18.95 -8.63
C LYS A 90 16.28 18.61 -7.41
N PHE A 91 16.00 17.49 -6.77
CA PHE A 91 16.79 17.02 -5.64
C PHE A 91 18.17 16.50 -6.08
N TYR A 92 18.25 15.81 -7.23
CA TYR A 92 19.51 15.41 -7.86
C TYR A 92 20.38 16.63 -8.20
N ASP A 93 19.82 17.63 -8.88
CA ASP A 93 20.49 18.89 -9.23
C ASP A 93 21.02 19.58 -7.97
N TYR A 94 20.24 19.59 -6.89
CA TYR A 94 20.67 20.18 -5.63
C TYR A 94 21.85 19.42 -5.02
N LEU A 95 21.79 18.08 -5.02
CA LEU A 95 22.85 17.22 -4.48
C LEU A 95 24.13 17.29 -5.30
N SER A 96 24.04 17.27 -6.63
CA SER A 96 25.19 17.32 -7.53
C SER A 96 25.96 18.65 -7.43
N ASN A 97 25.25 19.75 -7.15
CA ASN A 97 25.87 21.05 -6.91
C ASN A 97 26.46 21.19 -5.49
N SER A 98 26.00 20.40 -4.53
CA SER A 98 26.38 20.52 -3.12
C SER A 98 27.48 19.53 -2.69
N LEU A 99 27.63 18.40 -3.41
CA LEU A 99 28.57 17.34 -3.05
C LEU A 99 29.85 17.40 -3.90
N PRO A 100 31.03 17.13 -3.30
CA PRO A 100 32.30 17.11 -4.03
C PRO A 100 32.46 15.88 -4.94
N VAL A 101 31.67 14.82 -4.72
CA VAL A 101 31.64 13.60 -5.54
C VAL A 101 30.25 13.49 -6.14
N GLN A 102 30.17 13.45 -7.47
CA GLN A 102 28.90 13.39 -8.19
C GLN A 102 28.29 11.98 -8.06
N PRO A 103 27.05 11.86 -7.57
CA PRO A 103 26.35 10.58 -7.56
C PRO A 103 25.98 10.18 -8.99
N ASP A 104 26.05 8.88 -9.28
CA ASP A 104 25.67 8.34 -10.58
C ASP A 104 24.16 8.51 -10.83
N GLU A 105 23.80 9.12 -11.95
CA GLU A 105 22.43 9.53 -12.28
C GLU A 105 21.49 8.32 -12.38
N GLU A 106 21.94 7.25 -13.04
CA GLU A 106 21.12 6.04 -13.24
C GLU A 106 20.77 5.39 -11.90
N ASN A 107 21.75 5.27 -11.01
CA ASN A 107 21.57 4.69 -9.69
C ASN A 107 20.65 5.55 -8.81
N PHE A 108 20.83 6.88 -8.85
CA PHE A 108 19.99 7.80 -8.10
C PHE A 108 18.52 7.72 -8.54
N MET A 109 18.29 7.73 -9.86
CA MET A 109 16.95 7.67 -10.43
C MET A 109 16.27 6.34 -10.11
N LEU A 110 17.00 5.22 -10.15
CA LEU A 110 16.47 3.90 -9.80
C LEU A 110 16.02 3.86 -8.33
N VAL A 111 16.85 4.36 -7.40
CA VAL A 111 16.48 4.43 -5.97
C VAL A 111 15.25 5.29 -5.75
N ALA A 112 15.18 6.45 -6.42
CA ALA A 112 14.03 7.34 -6.30
C ALA A 112 12.74 6.70 -6.82
N ILE A 113 12.78 5.99 -7.95
CA ILE A 113 11.62 5.26 -8.48
C ILE A 113 11.10 4.23 -7.46
N ILE A 114 12.00 3.46 -6.86
CA ILE A 114 11.63 2.44 -5.88
C ILE A 114 11.05 3.09 -4.61
N PHE A 115 11.64 4.18 -4.15
CA PHE A 115 11.13 4.95 -3.02
C PHE A 115 9.70 5.45 -3.29
N TRP A 116 9.47 6.11 -4.42
CA TRP A 116 8.16 6.64 -4.79
C TRP A 116 7.11 5.54 -4.99
N LEU A 117 7.48 4.42 -5.61
CA LEU A 117 6.63 3.24 -5.73
C LEU A 117 6.13 2.79 -4.35
N GLN A 118 7.02 2.67 -3.38
CA GLN A 118 6.64 2.21 -2.04
C GLN A 118 5.81 3.22 -1.28
N VAL A 119 6.11 4.52 -1.36
CA VAL A 119 5.28 5.57 -0.77
C VAL A 119 3.86 5.51 -1.32
N LEU A 120 3.71 5.33 -2.64
CA LEU A 120 2.40 5.21 -3.27
C LEU A 120 1.67 3.91 -2.90
N CYS A 121 2.37 2.78 -2.85
CA CYS A 121 1.79 1.52 -2.39
C CYS A 121 1.34 1.60 -0.92
N LEU A 122 2.12 2.24 -0.05
CA LEU A 122 1.76 2.42 1.36
C LEU A 122 0.57 3.36 1.53
N THR A 123 0.55 4.50 0.84
CA THR A 123 -0.55 5.47 0.93
C THR A 123 -1.86 4.89 0.39
N THR A 124 -1.83 4.18 -0.74
CA THR A 124 -2.99 3.49 -1.30
C THR A 124 -3.49 2.37 -0.37
N ALA A 125 -2.60 1.62 0.26
CA ALA A 125 -2.97 0.60 1.25
C ALA A 125 -3.64 1.21 2.49
N GLN A 126 -3.12 2.33 3.01
CA GLN A 126 -3.74 3.06 4.13
C GLN A 126 -5.11 3.64 3.76
N LEU A 127 -5.24 4.19 2.55
CA LEU A 127 -6.50 4.72 2.06
C LEU A 127 -7.56 3.61 1.92
N GLY A 128 -7.19 2.46 1.39
CA GLY A 128 -8.05 1.29 1.29
C GLY A 128 -8.54 0.80 2.66
N LEU A 129 -7.65 0.77 3.65
CA LEU A 129 -7.99 0.42 5.03
C LEU A 129 -8.97 1.43 5.65
N ALA A 130 -8.71 2.73 5.46
CA ALA A 130 -9.56 3.80 5.96
C ALA A 130 -10.96 3.75 5.34
N TRP A 131 -11.03 3.50 4.02
CA TRP A 131 -12.29 3.31 3.31
C TRP A 131 -13.07 2.10 3.82
N TYR A 132 -12.41 0.95 3.95
CA TYR A 132 -13.04 -0.28 4.46
C TYR A 132 -13.65 -0.09 5.86
N ARG A 133 -12.93 0.60 6.76
CA ARG A 133 -13.44 0.92 8.10
C ARG A 133 -14.65 1.84 8.08
N ARG A 134 -14.74 2.78 7.14
CA ARG A 134 -15.92 3.63 6.99
C ARG A 134 -17.11 2.81 6.50
N SER A 135 -16.92 1.94 5.51
CA SER A 135 -17.98 1.07 4.97
C SER A 135 -18.55 0.09 6.00
N GLN A 136 -17.71 -0.40 6.93
CA GLN A 136 -18.16 -1.23 8.06
C GLN A 136 -19.06 -0.45 9.03
N LYS A 137 -18.73 0.81 9.33
CA LYS A 137 -19.52 1.65 10.23
C LYS A 137 -20.91 1.96 9.66
N THR A 138 -21.00 2.25 8.36
CA THR A 138 -22.28 2.51 7.70
C THR A 138 -23.17 1.26 7.72
N ALA A 139 -22.61 0.10 7.38
CA ALA A 139 -23.35 -1.17 7.43
C ALA A 139 -23.83 -1.56 8.85
N ALA A 140 -23.10 -1.16 9.89
CA ALA A 140 -23.52 -1.36 11.27
C ALA A 140 -24.68 -0.43 11.66
N CYS A 141 -24.65 0.84 11.26
CA CYS A 141 -25.75 1.78 11.49
C CYS A 141 -27.04 1.35 10.78
N ASP A 142 -26.97 0.87 9.54
CA ASP A 142 -28.15 0.42 8.79
C ASP A 142 -28.87 -0.73 9.49
N LYS A 143 -28.13 -1.66 10.13
CA LYS A 143 -28.72 -2.74 10.94
C LYS A 143 -29.42 -2.24 12.20
N VAL A 144 -28.90 -1.17 12.81
CA VAL A 144 -29.49 -0.57 14.02
C VAL A 144 -30.76 0.22 13.70
N TYR A 145 -30.85 0.80 12.50
CA TYR A 145 -32.03 1.56 12.03
C TYR A 145 -33.09 0.71 11.30
N SER A 146 -32.78 -0.55 10.98
CA SER A 146 -33.74 -1.54 10.49
C SER A 146 -34.10 -2.64 11.51
N PRO A 147 -34.41 -2.34 12.80
CA PRO A 147 -34.76 -3.37 13.77
C PRO A 147 -36.21 -3.87 13.61
N SER A 148 -37.06 -3.18 12.82
CA SER A 148 -38.52 -3.34 12.94
C SER A 148 -39.24 -4.00 11.76
N ALA A 149 -38.60 -4.27 10.62
CA ALA A 149 -39.32 -4.94 9.52
C ALA A 149 -39.64 -6.41 9.83
N SER A 150 -38.72 -7.15 10.46
CA SER A 150 -38.96 -8.57 10.78
C SER A 150 -39.77 -8.80 12.06
N GLU A 151 -39.72 -7.87 13.03
CA GLU A 151 -40.49 -8.01 14.27
C GLU A 151 -41.95 -7.56 14.11
N SER A 152 -42.25 -6.65 13.17
CA SER A 152 -43.63 -6.25 12.86
C SER A 152 -44.41 -7.37 12.13
N ASP A 153 -43.77 -8.09 11.20
CA ASP A 153 -44.39 -9.26 10.55
C ASP A 153 -44.61 -10.43 11.52
N SER A 154 -43.67 -10.64 12.45
CA SER A 154 -43.81 -11.69 13.47
C SER A 154 -44.97 -11.43 14.43
N ARG A 155 -45.29 -10.16 14.71
CA ARG A 155 -46.45 -9.78 15.54
C ARG A 155 -47.78 -9.83 14.79
N LEU A 156 -47.79 -9.49 13.50
CA LEU A 156 -48.99 -9.58 12.65
C LEU A 156 -49.47 -11.03 12.46
N ILE A 157 -48.56 -11.99 12.46
CA ILE A 157 -48.92 -13.43 12.36
C ILE A 157 -49.49 -13.95 13.69
N GLN A 158 -49.02 -13.47 14.84
CA GLN A 158 -49.55 -13.91 16.14
C GLN A 158 -50.94 -13.36 16.48
N THR A 159 -51.35 -12.23 15.91
CA THR A 159 -52.68 -11.64 16.18
C THR A 159 -53.82 -12.22 15.34
N ASN A 160 -53.54 -13.01 14.29
CA ASN A 160 -54.56 -13.60 13.41
C ASN A 160 -54.91 -15.06 13.75
N SER A 161 -54.35 -15.62 14.83
CA SER A 161 -54.58 -17.00 15.26
C SER A 161 -55.41 -17.14 16.54
N GLN A 162 -56.14 -16.10 16.93
CA GLN A 162 -57.15 -16.13 18.00
C GLN A 162 -58.52 -15.83 17.41
#